data_AF-A0AA39WV72-F1
#
_entry.id   AF-A0AA39WV72-F1
#
_cell.length_a   1.000
_cell.length_b   1.000
_cell.length_c   1.000
_cell.angle_alpha   90.00
_cell.angle_beta   90.00
_cell.angle_gamma   90.00
#
_symmetry.space_group_name_H-M   'P 1'
#
loop_
_entity.id
_entity.type
_entity.pdbx_description
1 polymer ?
#
loop_
_entity_poly.entity_id
_entity_poly.type
_entity_poly.pdbx_seq_one_letter_code
_entity_poly.pdbx_strand_id
1 'polypeptide(L)'
;MEAAGLVLGALPLLLTALDQYAQGFDALRSMAKYRLTFSEIVVSFRASVTIYTYDCENLLCQRLMLSDEQCRKVMGNVENWDESVVKTLEYALGKSACDLYKQLLFHLQLKMDMLWKRLDLSPDGSVPFIKDGSVNEKECKEFFRGWKRIKGLALASRIEKYKKLVAEIEAYINKIHELTTKAVAAEDRFRPQKTTKEIPQYWLDMRQHTSALFTNLSSSWPNKCSASHTHHAQLLVGFPGTEKSEEGTSEFQLLFTLQGHQQANGLLWEHRTATMLSEMLS
;
A
#
# COMPACT_ATOMS: atom_id res chain seq x y z
N MET A 1 19.22 -7.80 2.85
CA MET A 1 17.82 -7.36 2.66
C MET A 1 17.65 -6.37 1.53
N GLU A 2 18.74 -5.90 0.92
CA GLU A 2 18.73 -5.16 -0.35
C GLU A 2 17.82 -5.80 -1.42
N ALA A 3 17.72 -7.13 -1.44
CA ALA A 3 16.83 -7.86 -2.35
C ALA A 3 15.35 -7.44 -2.25
N ALA A 4 14.82 -7.13 -1.06
CA ALA A 4 13.39 -6.81 -0.89
C ALA A 4 13.03 -5.45 -1.54
N GLY A 5 13.80 -4.41 -1.20
CA GLY A 5 13.64 -3.09 -1.80
C GLY A 5 13.98 -3.09 -3.28
N LEU A 6 14.99 -3.85 -3.71
CA LEU A 6 15.34 -3.97 -5.12
C LEU A 6 14.22 -4.64 -5.91
N VAL A 7 13.61 -5.70 -5.38
CA VAL A 7 12.45 -6.36 -5.98
C VAL A 7 11.28 -5.37 -6.10
N LEU A 8 11.00 -4.59 -5.06
CA LEU A 8 9.93 -3.57 -5.07
C LEU A 8 10.16 -2.49 -6.14
N GLY A 9 11.40 -2.01 -6.30
CA GLY A 9 11.74 -1.03 -7.33
C GLY A 9 11.78 -1.61 -8.75
N ALA A 10 12.24 -2.86 -8.92
CA ALA A 10 12.46 -3.46 -10.23
C ALA A 10 11.19 -4.11 -10.84
N LEU A 11 10.22 -4.55 -10.03
CA LEU A 11 8.97 -5.13 -10.53
C LEU A 11 8.14 -4.14 -11.38
N PRO A 12 7.91 -2.88 -10.94
CA PRO A 12 7.23 -1.87 -11.76
C PRO A 12 7.95 -1.55 -13.07
N LEU A 13 9.29 -1.52 -13.06
CA LEU A 13 10.11 -1.29 -14.25
C LEU A 13 9.97 -2.44 -15.25
N LEU A 14 10.03 -3.68 -14.78
CA LEU A 14 9.79 -4.86 -15.62
C LEU A 14 8.37 -4.87 -16.19
N LEU A 15 7.36 -4.48 -15.40
CA LEU A 15 5.98 -4.39 -15.87
C LEU A 15 5.85 -3.34 -16.99
N THR A 16 6.44 -2.17 -16.80
CA THR A 16 6.44 -1.09 -17.81
C THR A 16 7.18 -1.53 -19.07
N ALA A 17 8.32 -2.20 -18.93
CA ALA A 17 9.04 -2.75 -20.06
C ALA A 17 8.20 -3.79 -20.82
N LEU A 18 7.51 -4.71 -20.13
CA LEU A 18 6.61 -5.67 -20.77
C LEU A 18 5.43 -4.96 -21.48
N ASP A 19 4.84 -3.93 -20.88
CA ASP A 19 3.82 -3.10 -21.55
C ASP A 19 4.35 -2.45 -22.84
N GLN A 20 5.57 -1.90 -22.80
CA GLN A 20 6.24 -1.31 -23.97
C GLN A 20 6.57 -2.35 -25.04
N TYR A 21 6.95 -3.56 -24.65
CA TYR A 21 7.13 -4.68 -25.56
C TYR A 21 5.82 -5.09 -26.25
N ALA A 22 4.71 -5.13 -25.52
CA ALA A 22 3.39 -5.39 -26.09
C ALA A 22 3.03 -4.34 -27.16
N GLN A 23 3.29 -3.06 -26.89
CA GLN A 23 3.10 -1.97 -27.86
C GLN A 23 4.02 -2.12 -29.09
N GLY A 24 5.27 -2.54 -28.89
CA GLY A 24 6.20 -2.84 -29.97
C GLY A 24 5.72 -3.98 -30.89
N PHE A 25 5.09 -5.01 -30.33
CA PHE A 25 4.46 -6.07 -31.12
C PHE A 25 3.24 -5.58 -31.90
N ASP A 26 2.45 -4.66 -31.34
CA ASP A 26 1.29 -4.06 -32.00
C ASP A 26 1.69 -3.19 -33.19
N ALA A 27 2.78 -2.44 -33.05
CA ALA A 27 3.34 -1.61 -34.13
C ALA A 27 3.86 -2.44 -35.33
N LEU A 28 4.12 -3.74 -35.15
CA LEU A 28 4.67 -4.60 -36.17
C LEU A 28 3.68 -5.67 -36.63
N ARG A 29 3.05 -5.44 -37.79
CA ARG A 29 2.10 -6.39 -38.42
C ARG A 29 2.60 -7.83 -38.50
N SER A 30 3.91 -8.04 -38.69
CA SER A 30 4.53 -9.38 -38.73
C SER A 30 4.56 -10.12 -37.39
N MET A 31 4.40 -9.39 -36.28
CA MET A 31 4.41 -9.93 -34.92
C MET A 31 3.03 -9.96 -34.27
N ALA A 32 2.00 -9.45 -34.95
CA ALA A 32 0.62 -9.37 -34.44
C ALA A 32 0.07 -10.72 -33.92
N LYS A 33 0.51 -11.86 -34.47
CA LYS A 33 0.09 -13.19 -34.01
C LYS A 33 0.57 -13.55 -32.58
N TYR A 34 1.60 -12.86 -32.07
CA TYR A 34 2.13 -13.07 -30.72
C TYR A 34 1.59 -12.05 -29.72
N ARG A 35 0.84 -11.05 -30.20
CA ARG A 35 0.22 -10.00 -29.39
C ARG A 35 -0.59 -10.57 -28.24
N LEU A 36 -1.49 -11.52 -28.54
CA LEU A 36 -2.40 -12.09 -27.55
C LEU A 36 -1.62 -12.75 -26.41
N THR A 37 -0.65 -13.61 -26.76
CA THR A 37 0.21 -14.28 -25.79
C THR A 37 1.00 -13.29 -24.94
N PHE A 38 1.52 -12.21 -25.53
CA PHE A 38 2.29 -11.23 -24.78
C PHE A 38 1.40 -10.35 -23.88
N SER A 39 0.18 -10.03 -24.33
CA SER A 39 -0.84 -9.36 -23.53
C SER A 39 -1.25 -10.19 -22.32
N GLU A 40 -1.44 -11.51 -22.48
CA GLU A 40 -1.71 -12.43 -21.37
C GLU A 40 -0.57 -12.42 -20.34
N ILE A 41 0.68 -12.44 -20.80
CA ILE A 41 1.86 -12.35 -19.93
C ILE A 41 1.85 -11.06 -19.13
N VAL A 42 1.58 -9.92 -19.77
CA VAL A 42 1.51 -8.60 -19.11
C VAL A 42 0.42 -8.57 -18.04
N VAL A 43 -0.79 -9.04 -18.37
CA VAL A 43 -1.94 -9.04 -17.45
C VAL A 43 -1.66 -9.92 -16.25
N SER A 44 -1.16 -11.14 -16.48
CA SER A 44 -0.80 -12.09 -15.43
C SER A 44 0.28 -11.52 -14.50
N PHE A 45 1.35 -10.97 -15.10
CA PHE A 45 2.44 -10.37 -14.34
C PHE A 45 1.98 -9.17 -13.53
N ARG A 46 1.13 -8.30 -14.10
CA ARG A 46 0.53 -7.16 -13.39
C ARG A 46 -0.24 -7.62 -12.15
N ALA A 47 -1.05 -8.66 -12.27
CA ALA A 47 -1.79 -9.21 -11.13
C ALA A 47 -0.84 -9.67 -10.02
N SER A 48 0.23 -10.39 -10.36
CA SER A 48 1.22 -10.82 -9.37
C SER A 48 2.00 -9.65 -8.75
N VAL A 49 2.38 -8.64 -9.52
CA VAL A 49 3.00 -7.42 -8.96
C VAL A 49 2.05 -6.74 -7.97
N THR A 50 0.76 -6.63 -8.30
CA THR A 50 -0.24 -6.06 -7.38
C THR A 50 -0.34 -6.87 -6.08
N ILE A 51 -0.39 -8.20 -6.16
CA ILE A 51 -0.41 -9.07 -4.98
C ILE A 51 0.83 -8.82 -4.11
N TYR A 52 2.02 -8.82 -4.73
CA TYR A 52 3.27 -8.61 -4.01
C TYR A 52 3.34 -7.24 -3.32
N THR A 53 2.94 -6.17 -4.01
CA THR A 53 2.89 -4.81 -3.43
C THR A 53 1.93 -4.78 -2.24
N TYR A 54 0.73 -5.34 -2.39
CA TYR A 54 -0.26 -5.40 -1.32
C TYR A 54 0.24 -6.20 -0.10
N ASP A 55 0.94 -7.32 -0.33
CA ASP A 55 1.56 -8.10 0.75
C ASP A 55 2.64 -7.32 1.48
N CYS A 56 3.46 -6.57 0.75
CA CYS A 56 4.48 -5.71 1.34
C CYS A 56 3.83 -4.58 2.15
N GLU A 57 2.79 -3.94 1.64
CA GLU A 57 2.04 -2.89 2.37
C GLU A 57 1.38 -3.45 3.63
N ASN A 58 0.73 -4.61 3.56
CA ASN A 58 0.14 -5.24 4.74
C ASN A 58 1.20 -5.64 5.77
N LEU A 59 2.30 -6.22 5.32
CA LEU A 59 3.39 -6.61 6.21
C LEU A 59 4.03 -5.38 6.86
N LEU A 60 4.36 -4.34 6.09
CA LEU A 60 5.07 -3.16 6.59
C LEU A 60 4.16 -2.22 7.39
N CYS A 61 2.93 -1.96 6.94
CA CYS A 61 2.09 -0.93 7.56
C CYS A 61 1.16 -1.49 8.64
N GLN A 62 0.57 -2.67 8.43
CA GLN A 62 -0.37 -3.23 9.43
C GLN A 62 0.35 -3.98 10.55
N ARG A 63 1.44 -4.70 10.24
CA ARG A 63 2.13 -5.54 11.23
C ARG A 63 3.27 -4.84 11.92
N LEU A 64 4.13 -4.14 11.17
CA LEU A 64 5.25 -3.42 11.78
C LEU A 64 4.81 -2.09 12.42
N MET A 65 3.54 -1.68 12.27
CA MET A 65 2.99 -0.42 12.77
C MET A 65 3.86 0.79 12.41
N LEU A 66 4.51 0.73 11.24
CA LEU A 66 5.26 1.85 10.71
C LEU A 66 4.26 2.97 10.38
N SER A 67 4.65 4.21 10.67
CA SER A 67 3.90 5.37 10.18
C SER A 67 3.80 5.35 8.65
N ASP A 68 2.75 5.93 8.07
CA ASP A 68 2.58 5.99 6.61
C ASP A 68 3.81 6.57 5.89
N GLU A 69 4.51 7.50 6.53
CA GLU A 69 5.73 8.11 6.02
C GLU A 69 6.92 7.13 6.03
N GLN A 70 7.06 6.30 7.07
CA GLN A 70 8.06 5.24 7.13
C GLN A 70 7.76 4.11 6.15
N CYS A 71 6.48 3.72 6.02
CA CYS A 71 6.05 2.78 4.99
C CYS A 71 6.42 3.26 3.59
N ARG A 72 6.10 4.51 3.24
CA ARG A 72 6.46 5.09 1.94
C ARG A 72 7.97 5.15 1.72
N LYS A 73 8.75 5.44 2.76
CA LYS A 73 10.23 5.41 2.66
C LYS A 73 10.79 4.02 2.41
N VAL A 74 10.34 3.01 3.14
CA VAL A 74 10.82 1.60 3.00
C VAL A 74 10.37 1.00 1.67
N MET A 75 9.16 1.33 1.20
CA MET A 75 8.65 0.90 -0.10
C MET A 75 9.34 1.63 -1.28
N GLY A 76 9.78 2.87 -1.06
CA GLY A 76 10.33 3.72 -2.12
C GLY A 76 11.83 3.61 -2.36
N ASN A 77 12.64 3.17 -1.39
CA ASN A 77 14.08 3.02 -1.57
C ASN A 77 14.65 1.81 -0.81
N VAL A 78 15.50 1.05 -1.51
CA VAL A 78 16.26 -0.10 -1.00
C VAL A 78 17.12 0.25 0.19
N GLU A 79 17.70 1.46 0.22
CA GLU A 79 18.60 1.93 1.27
C GLU A 79 17.89 2.13 2.62
N ASN A 80 16.56 2.22 2.62
CA ASN A 80 15.76 2.40 3.84
C ASN A 80 15.41 1.08 4.55
N TRP A 81 15.85 -0.07 4.01
CA TRP A 81 15.74 -1.38 4.67
C TRP A 81 16.90 -1.55 5.68
N ASP A 82 16.79 -0.85 6.80
CA ASP A 82 17.79 -0.89 7.86
C ASP A 82 17.65 -2.11 8.80
N GLU A 83 18.58 -2.23 9.75
CA GLU A 83 18.59 -3.31 10.73
C GLU A 83 17.35 -3.30 11.65
N SER A 84 16.66 -2.16 11.79
CA SER A 84 15.43 -2.05 12.56
C SER A 84 14.25 -2.70 11.84
N VAL A 85 14.11 -2.46 10.53
CA VAL A 85 13.11 -3.14 9.69
C VAL A 85 13.37 -4.65 9.68
N VAL A 86 14.64 -5.06 9.59
CA VAL A 86 15.05 -6.47 9.64
C VAL A 86 14.59 -7.15 10.93
N LYS A 87 14.90 -6.55 12.08
CA LYS A 87 14.54 -7.10 13.40
C LYS A 87 13.03 -7.16 13.57
N THR A 88 12.31 -6.17 13.05
CA THR A 88 10.85 -6.15 13.14
C THR A 88 10.22 -7.19 12.22
N LEU A 89 10.80 -7.45 11.05
CA LEU A 89 10.40 -8.53 10.14
C LEU A 89 10.64 -9.91 10.78
N GLU A 90 11.79 -10.10 11.43
CA GLU A 90 12.12 -11.33 12.17
C GLU A 90 11.19 -11.55 13.36
N TYR A 91 10.77 -10.48 14.04
CA TYR A 91 9.76 -10.53 15.09
C TYR A 91 8.39 -10.95 14.53
N ALA A 92 7.92 -10.31 13.46
CA ALA A 92 6.59 -10.55 12.89
C ALA A 92 6.45 -11.92 12.22
N LEU A 93 7.46 -12.38 11.48
CA LEU A 93 7.41 -13.68 10.78
C LEU A 93 7.94 -14.83 11.64
N GLY A 94 8.74 -14.54 12.65
CA GLY A 94 9.59 -15.53 13.32
C GLY A 94 10.85 -15.85 12.51
N LYS A 95 11.91 -16.25 13.20
CA LYS A 95 13.26 -16.43 12.62
C LYS A 95 13.29 -17.38 11.41
N SER A 96 12.69 -18.56 11.52
CA SER A 96 12.71 -19.57 10.45
C SER A 96 11.93 -19.14 9.20
N ALA A 97 10.77 -18.51 9.36
CA ALA A 97 9.99 -17.99 8.24
C ALA A 97 10.66 -16.76 7.62
N CYS A 98 11.30 -15.91 8.42
CA CYS A 98 12.08 -14.78 7.92
C CYS A 98 13.27 -15.25 7.06
N ASP A 99 13.98 -16.29 7.47
CA ASP A 99 15.07 -16.85 6.67
C ASP A 99 14.58 -17.46 5.35
N LEU A 100 13.44 -18.17 5.36
CA LEU A 100 12.80 -18.66 4.15
C LEU A 100 12.32 -17.52 3.25
N TYR A 101 11.75 -16.46 3.82
CA TYR A 101 11.33 -15.26 3.09
C TYR A 101 12.52 -14.60 2.38
N LYS A 102 13.66 -14.44 3.07
CA LYS A 102 14.91 -13.91 2.48
C LYS A 102 15.38 -14.77 1.30
N GLN A 103 15.32 -16.10 1.43
CA GLN A 103 15.70 -17.01 0.33
C GLN A 103 14.76 -16.89 -0.88
N LEU A 104 13.45 -16.82 -0.63
CA LEU A 104 12.46 -16.64 -1.70
C LEU A 104 12.66 -15.31 -2.43
N LEU A 105 12.92 -14.22 -1.71
CA LEU A 105 13.23 -12.92 -2.31
C LEU A 105 14.51 -12.94 -3.15
N PHE A 106 15.57 -13.60 -2.66
CA PHE A 106 16.80 -13.75 -3.42
C PHE A 106 16.56 -14.52 -4.73
N HIS A 107 15.82 -15.62 -4.68
CA HIS A 107 15.47 -16.36 -5.89
C HIS A 107 14.57 -15.57 -6.84
N LEU A 108 13.62 -14.80 -6.31
CA LEU A 108 12.78 -13.89 -7.07
C LEU A 108 13.63 -12.86 -7.81
N GLN A 109 14.56 -12.19 -7.12
CA GLN A 109 15.50 -11.24 -7.71
C GLN A 109 16.30 -11.87 -8.85
N LEU A 110 16.85 -13.08 -8.66
CA LEU A 110 17.59 -13.77 -9.72
C LEU A 110 16.73 -14.02 -10.97
N LYS A 111 15.45 -14.37 -10.79
CA LYS A 111 14.52 -14.56 -11.91
C LYS A 111 14.17 -13.25 -12.61
N MET A 112 14.02 -12.17 -11.85
CA MET A 112 13.83 -10.82 -12.39
C MET A 112 15.06 -10.37 -13.20
N ASP A 113 16.27 -10.58 -12.70
CA ASP A 113 17.52 -10.27 -13.42
C ASP A 113 17.64 -11.07 -14.72
N MET A 114 17.23 -12.34 -14.70
CA MET A 114 17.16 -13.16 -15.90
C MET A 114 16.15 -12.60 -16.90
N LEU A 115 15.01 -12.09 -16.45
CA LEU A 115 13.98 -11.51 -17.31
C LEU A 115 14.48 -10.20 -17.91
N TRP A 116 15.08 -9.34 -17.09
CA TRP A 116 15.71 -8.08 -17.49
C TRP A 116 16.73 -8.28 -18.61
N LYS A 117 17.67 -9.21 -18.41
CA LYS A 117 18.69 -9.56 -19.41
C LYS A 117 18.08 -10.13 -20.68
N ARG A 118 17.02 -10.95 -20.58
CA ARG A 118 16.37 -11.53 -21.77
C ARG A 118 15.56 -10.52 -22.56
N LEU A 119 15.03 -9.49 -21.90
CA LEU A 119 14.34 -8.37 -22.52
C LEU A 119 15.32 -7.30 -23.04
N ASP A 120 16.63 -7.55 -22.99
CA ASP A 120 17.66 -6.62 -23.47
C ASP A 120 17.43 -5.18 -22.96
N LEU A 121 16.99 -5.05 -21.69
CA LEU A 121 16.69 -3.76 -21.08
C LEU A 121 17.98 -3.02 -20.71
N SER A 122 17.94 -1.71 -20.89
CA SER A 122 18.98 -0.81 -20.42
C SER A 122 19.10 -0.83 -18.88
N PRO A 123 20.20 -0.34 -18.28
CA PRO A 123 20.36 -0.30 -16.82
C PRO A 123 19.27 0.51 -16.09
N ASP A 124 18.64 1.47 -16.77
CA ASP A 124 17.52 2.29 -16.29
C ASP A 124 16.14 1.62 -16.48
N GLY A 125 16.10 0.41 -17.05
CA GLY A 125 14.86 -0.32 -17.34
C GLY A 125 14.17 0.12 -18.62
N SER A 126 14.79 1.03 -19.38
CA SER A 126 14.24 1.48 -20.66
C SER A 126 14.35 0.42 -21.74
N VAL A 127 13.32 0.36 -22.59
CA VAL A 127 13.30 -0.50 -23.77
C VAL A 127 13.97 0.22 -24.95
N PRO A 128 14.86 -0.43 -25.73
CA PRO A 128 15.71 0.24 -26.72
C PRO A 128 15.00 1.01 -27.85
N PHE A 129 13.71 0.77 -28.06
CA PHE A 129 12.93 1.35 -29.16
C PHE A 129 11.86 2.36 -28.69
N ILE A 130 11.85 2.71 -27.40
CA ILE A 130 11.00 3.76 -26.85
C ILE A 130 11.81 5.05 -26.74
N LYS A 131 11.30 6.13 -27.32
CA LYS A 131 11.87 7.49 -27.20
C LYS A 131 10.79 8.48 -26.81
N ASP A 132 11.08 9.30 -25.81
CA ASP A 132 10.16 10.32 -25.27
C ASP A 132 8.78 9.75 -24.91
N GLY A 133 8.73 8.53 -24.39
CA GLY A 133 7.49 7.85 -24.00
C GLY A 133 6.67 7.27 -25.16
N SER A 134 7.19 7.30 -26.40
CA SER A 134 6.51 6.80 -27.59
C SER A 134 7.34 5.73 -28.32
N VAL A 135 6.65 4.83 -29.04
CA VAL A 135 7.31 3.80 -29.85
C VAL A 135 7.93 4.44 -31.09
N ASN A 136 9.26 4.43 -31.18
CA ASN A 136 9.95 4.80 -32.41
C ASN A 136 9.85 3.65 -33.42
N GLU A 137 9.00 3.79 -34.43
CA GLU A 137 8.77 2.73 -35.42
C GLU A 137 10.05 2.24 -36.12
N LYS A 138 11.00 3.13 -36.39
CA LYS A 138 12.24 2.78 -37.11
C LYS A 138 13.13 1.91 -36.24
N GLU A 139 13.32 2.30 -34.98
CA GLU A 139 14.12 1.55 -34.00
C GLU A 139 13.43 0.26 -33.60
N CYS A 140 12.10 0.27 -33.45
CA CYS A 140 11.29 -0.93 -33.23
C CYS A 140 11.46 -1.93 -34.40
N LYS A 141 11.38 -1.46 -35.65
CA LYS A 141 11.61 -2.31 -36.84
C LYS A 141 13.02 -2.90 -36.88
N GLU A 142 14.06 -2.13 -36.55
CA GLU A 142 15.45 -2.61 -36.51
C GLU A 142 15.68 -3.57 -35.34
N PHE A 143 15.19 -3.27 -34.15
CA PHE A 143 15.28 -4.13 -32.97
C PHE A 143 14.67 -5.52 -33.24
N PHE A 144 13.43 -5.54 -33.74
CA PHE A 144 12.75 -6.78 -34.10
C PHE A 144 13.22 -7.37 -35.44
N ARG A 145 14.14 -6.73 -36.19
CA ARG A 145 14.70 -7.29 -37.43
C ARG A 145 15.46 -8.58 -37.16
N GLY A 146 16.21 -8.63 -36.06
CA GLY A 146 16.85 -9.86 -35.58
C GLY A 146 15.83 -10.95 -35.24
N TRP A 147 14.68 -10.56 -34.69
CA TRP A 147 13.60 -11.49 -34.35
C TRP A 147 12.85 -11.99 -35.58
N LYS A 148 12.69 -11.17 -36.63
CA LYS A 148 12.11 -11.57 -37.92
C LYS A 148 12.99 -12.55 -38.69
N ARG A 149 14.31 -12.46 -38.53
CA ARG A 149 15.28 -13.42 -39.12
C ARG A 149 15.16 -14.80 -38.47
N ILE A 150 14.72 -14.86 -37.21
CA ILE A 150 14.45 -16.10 -36.48
C ILE A 150 13.09 -16.63 -36.94
N LYS A 151 13.10 -17.68 -37.78
CA LYS A 151 11.87 -18.25 -38.36
C LYS A 151 10.99 -18.90 -37.29
N GLY A 152 9.68 -18.60 -37.35
CA GLY A 152 8.54 -19.35 -36.80
C GLY A 152 8.76 -20.00 -35.44
N LEU A 153 9.25 -21.25 -35.45
CA LEU A 153 9.40 -22.11 -34.28
C LEU A 153 10.36 -21.54 -33.22
N ALA A 154 11.46 -20.92 -33.66
CA ALA A 154 12.47 -20.40 -32.75
C ALA A 154 12.03 -19.10 -32.07
N LEU A 155 11.22 -18.27 -32.74
CA LEU A 155 10.60 -17.09 -32.15
C LEU A 155 9.49 -17.47 -31.16
N ALA A 156 8.64 -18.44 -31.53
CA ALA A 156 7.65 -19.00 -30.62
C ALA A 156 8.31 -19.59 -29.36
N SER A 157 9.41 -20.33 -29.52
CA SER A 157 10.21 -20.83 -28.39
C SER A 157 10.78 -19.71 -27.52
N ARG A 158 11.19 -18.56 -28.10
CA ARG A 158 11.66 -17.41 -27.32
C ARG A 158 10.51 -16.81 -26.49
N ILE A 159 9.33 -16.68 -27.07
CA ILE A 159 8.13 -16.18 -26.37
C ILE A 159 7.71 -17.12 -25.25
N GLU A 160 7.75 -18.43 -25.50
CA GLU A 160 7.45 -19.43 -24.47
C GLU A 160 8.46 -19.36 -23.30
N LYS A 161 9.73 -19.05 -23.57
CA LYS A 161 10.72 -18.82 -22.52
C LYS A 161 10.41 -17.58 -21.68
N TYR A 162 9.89 -16.50 -22.27
CA TYR A 162 9.42 -15.34 -21.50
C TYR A 162 8.23 -15.72 -20.64
N LYS A 163 7.22 -16.39 -21.23
CA LYS A 163 6.04 -16.87 -20.51
C LYS A 163 6.41 -17.74 -19.32
N LYS A 164 7.31 -18.70 -19.52
CA LYS A 164 7.82 -19.58 -18.47
C LYS A 164 8.53 -18.79 -17.36
N LEU A 165 9.37 -17.82 -17.73
CA LEU A 165 10.11 -17.04 -16.74
C LEU A 165 9.20 -16.13 -15.91
N VAL A 166 8.19 -15.53 -16.55
CA VAL A 166 7.15 -14.79 -15.84
C VAL A 166 6.38 -15.72 -14.90
N ALA A 167 5.93 -16.88 -15.38
CA ALA A 167 5.25 -17.86 -14.50
C ALA A 167 6.13 -18.33 -13.32
N GLU A 168 7.45 -18.45 -13.51
CA GLU A 168 8.37 -18.73 -12.41
C GLU A 168 8.42 -17.58 -11.40
N ILE A 169 8.46 -16.32 -11.85
CA ILE A 169 8.41 -15.13 -10.99
C ILE A 169 7.09 -15.10 -10.19
N GLU A 170 5.96 -15.30 -10.87
CA GLU A 170 4.62 -15.37 -10.26
C GLU A 170 4.55 -16.47 -9.20
N ALA A 171 5.14 -17.64 -9.47
CA ALA A 171 5.21 -18.74 -8.51
C ALA A 171 6.03 -18.37 -7.26
N TYR A 172 7.10 -17.59 -7.38
CA TYR A 172 7.84 -17.08 -6.22
C TYR A 172 7.03 -16.04 -5.45
N ILE A 173 6.36 -15.12 -6.15
CA ILE A 173 5.47 -14.13 -5.52
C ILE A 173 4.36 -14.85 -4.72
N ASN A 174 3.71 -15.85 -5.31
CA ASN A 174 2.67 -16.63 -4.62
C ASN A 174 3.22 -17.40 -3.41
N LYS A 175 4.43 -17.94 -3.49
CA LYS A 175 5.08 -18.59 -2.32
C LYS A 175 5.37 -17.58 -1.21
N ILE A 176 5.81 -16.37 -1.58
CA ILE A 176 6.02 -15.29 -0.62
C ILE A 176 4.69 -14.90 0.03
N HIS A 177 3.64 -14.70 -0.77
CA HIS A 177 2.29 -14.40 -0.30
C HIS A 177 1.76 -15.47 0.67
N GLU A 178 1.91 -16.75 0.33
CA GLU A 178 1.50 -17.84 1.19
C GLU A 178 2.30 -17.86 2.50
N LEU A 179 3.61 -17.63 2.43
CA LEU A 179 4.48 -17.61 3.60
C LEU A 179 4.11 -16.45 4.54
N THR A 180 3.94 -15.24 4.01
CA THR A 180 3.57 -14.06 4.79
C THR A 180 2.18 -14.24 5.38
N THR A 181 1.20 -14.69 4.60
CA THR A 181 -0.17 -14.93 5.08
C THR A 181 -0.22 -16.02 6.16
N LYS A 182 0.48 -17.14 5.98
CA LYS A 182 0.52 -18.23 6.96
C LYS A 182 1.28 -17.85 8.22
N ALA A 183 2.40 -17.14 8.09
CA ALA A 183 3.15 -16.62 9.23
C ALA A 183 2.31 -15.63 10.04
N VAL A 184 1.61 -14.72 9.36
CA VAL A 184 0.65 -13.79 9.96
C VAL A 184 -0.48 -14.52 10.69
N ALA A 185 -1.09 -15.51 10.05
CA ALA A 185 -2.17 -16.29 10.66
C ALA A 185 -1.71 -17.18 11.83
N ALA A 186 -0.43 -17.57 11.87
CA ALA A 186 0.16 -18.28 12.98
C ALA A 186 0.47 -17.32 14.13
N GLU A 187 1.06 -16.16 13.85
CA GLU A 187 1.31 -15.12 14.84
C GLU A 187 0.01 -14.63 15.47
N ASP A 188 -1.08 -14.43 14.73
CA ASP A 188 -2.38 -14.06 15.31
C ASP A 188 -2.97 -15.09 16.27
N ARG A 189 -2.59 -16.37 16.14
CA ARG A 189 -3.01 -17.44 17.08
C ARG A 189 -2.18 -17.46 18.36
N PHE A 190 -0.92 -17.02 18.29
CA PHE A 190 0.03 -17.07 19.41
C PHE A 190 0.31 -15.72 20.04
N ARG A 191 0.00 -14.61 19.34
CA ARG A 191 -0.28 -13.34 19.97
C ARG A 191 -1.35 -13.71 20.98
N PRO A 192 -1.10 -13.57 22.29
CA PRO A 192 -2.23 -13.52 23.18
C PRO A 192 -3.08 -12.44 22.55
N GLN A 193 -4.22 -12.84 21.99
CA GLN A 193 -5.37 -11.97 21.93
C GLN A 193 -5.30 -11.36 23.31
N LYS A 194 -4.90 -10.08 23.41
CA LYS A 194 -5.07 -9.35 24.66
C LYS A 194 -6.53 -9.60 24.87
N THR A 195 -6.83 -10.57 25.74
CA THR A 195 -8.18 -11.04 25.89
C THR A 195 -8.82 -9.76 26.31
N THR A 196 -9.69 -9.23 25.46
CA THR A 196 -10.54 -8.09 25.72
C THR A 196 -11.56 -8.53 26.77
N LYS A 197 -11.07 -9.13 27.87
CA LYS A 197 -11.72 -9.25 29.17
C LYS A 197 -11.73 -7.88 29.85
N GLU A 198 -10.91 -6.96 29.37
CA GLU A 198 -11.09 -5.54 29.57
C GLU A 198 -11.36 -4.95 28.18
N ILE A 199 -12.62 -4.91 27.76
CA ILE A 199 -13.08 -3.65 27.15
C ILE A 199 -12.80 -2.66 28.27
N PRO A 200 -11.71 -1.86 28.18
CA PRO A 200 -11.28 -1.08 29.32
C PRO A 200 -12.47 -0.21 29.70
N GLN A 201 -12.82 -0.18 30.98
CA GLN A 201 -13.88 0.64 31.56
C GLN A 201 -14.06 1.98 30.80
N TYR A 202 -12.93 2.59 30.43
CA TYR A 202 -12.77 3.64 29.42
C TYR A 202 -13.75 3.65 28.22
N TRP A 203 -13.94 2.58 27.45
CA TRP A 203 -14.86 2.58 26.28
C TRP A 203 -16.33 2.58 26.70
N LEU A 204 -16.64 1.92 27.83
CA LEU A 204 -17.99 1.97 28.41
C LEU A 204 -18.26 3.36 28.98
N ASP A 205 -17.30 3.93 29.69
CA ASP A 205 -17.36 5.29 30.23
C ASP A 205 -17.46 6.31 29.09
N MET A 206 -16.64 6.19 28.05
CA MET A 206 -16.67 7.06 26.87
C MET A 206 -18.02 6.99 26.16
N ARG A 207 -18.60 5.79 26.02
CA ARG A 207 -19.95 5.62 25.47
C ARG A 207 -21.01 6.25 26.38
N GLN A 208 -20.90 6.09 27.69
CA GLN A 208 -21.82 6.71 28.64
C GLN A 208 -21.71 8.24 28.62
N HIS A 209 -20.50 8.79 28.63
CA HIS A 209 -20.25 10.23 28.55
C HIS A 209 -20.73 10.84 27.25
N THR A 210 -20.46 10.20 26.10
CA THR A 210 -20.96 10.66 24.80
C THR A 210 -22.49 10.60 24.71
N SER A 211 -23.11 9.55 25.27
CA SER A 211 -24.57 9.45 25.34
C SER A 211 -25.18 10.51 26.25
N ALA A 212 -24.60 10.74 27.44
CA ALA A 212 -25.06 11.77 28.38
C ALA A 212 -24.92 13.17 27.79
N LEU A 213 -23.78 13.46 27.14
CA LEU A 213 -23.55 14.70 26.41
C LEU A 213 -24.59 14.89 25.29
N PHE A 214 -24.84 13.86 24.48
CA PHE A 214 -25.85 13.92 23.42
C PHE A 214 -27.25 14.19 23.98
N THR A 215 -27.65 13.50 25.05
CA THR A 215 -28.95 13.72 25.70
C THR A 215 -29.07 15.11 26.29
N ASN A 216 -28.02 15.61 26.96
CA ASN A 216 -27.99 16.96 27.54
C ASN A 216 -28.00 18.04 26.47
N LEU A 217 -27.26 17.86 25.38
CA LEU A 217 -27.31 18.76 24.23
C LEU A 217 -28.71 18.72 23.61
N SER A 218 -29.30 17.55 23.42
CA SER A 218 -30.64 17.41 22.82
C SER A 218 -31.76 17.99 23.69
N SER A 219 -31.61 17.98 25.01
CA SER A 219 -32.59 18.53 25.95
C SER A 219 -32.40 20.02 26.22
N SER A 220 -31.14 20.49 26.24
CA SER A 220 -30.80 21.90 26.47
C SER A 220 -30.87 22.74 25.21
N TRP A 221 -30.73 22.12 24.03
CA TRP A 221 -31.04 22.80 22.78
C TRP A 221 -32.54 23.02 22.74
N PRO A 222 -33.02 24.27 22.64
CA PRO A 222 -34.44 24.49 22.45
C PRO A 222 -34.84 23.77 21.16
N ASN A 223 -35.78 22.83 21.24
CA ASN A 223 -36.47 22.24 20.07
C ASN A 223 -37.20 23.30 19.19
N LYS A 224 -36.99 24.58 19.49
CA LYS A 224 -37.58 25.78 18.91
C LYS A 224 -36.51 26.86 18.88
N CYS A 225 -35.46 26.69 18.08
CA CYS A 225 -34.83 27.87 17.51
C CYS A 225 -35.87 28.48 16.57
N SER A 226 -36.38 29.67 16.88
CA SER A 226 -37.40 30.36 16.07
C SER A 226 -36.87 30.84 14.72
N ALA A 227 -35.62 30.54 14.40
CA ALA A 227 -34.97 30.94 13.16
C ALA A 227 -34.98 29.77 12.16
N SER A 228 -35.14 30.08 10.87
CA SER A 228 -35.27 29.11 9.77
C SER A 228 -33.95 28.45 9.36
N HIS A 229 -32.97 28.34 10.26
CA HIS A 229 -31.65 27.79 9.93
C HIS A 229 -31.39 26.48 10.67
N THR A 230 -30.64 25.60 10.01
CA THR A 230 -30.19 24.33 10.57
C THR A 230 -28.94 24.57 11.41
N HIS A 231 -28.94 24.08 12.64
CA HIS A 231 -27.73 24.07 13.47
C HIS A 231 -26.92 22.82 13.17
N HIS A 232 -25.63 23.00 12.91
CA HIS A 232 -24.69 21.90 12.68
C HIS A 232 -23.62 21.91 13.78
N ALA A 233 -23.65 20.95 14.68
CA ALA A 233 -22.58 20.74 15.65
C ALA A 233 -21.69 19.58 15.19
N GLN A 234 -20.37 19.78 15.22
CA GLN A 234 -19.38 18.72 14.98
C GLN A 234 -18.60 18.48 16.25
N LEU A 235 -18.76 17.29 16.82
CA LEU A 235 -17.98 16.85 17.96
C LEU A 235 -16.68 16.21 17.46
N LEU A 236 -15.55 16.83 17.78
CA LEU A 236 -14.23 16.24 17.53
C LEU A 236 -13.66 15.77 18.86
N VAL A 237 -13.41 14.47 18.99
CA VAL A 237 -12.79 13.91 20.20
C VAL A 237 -11.30 13.78 19.93
N GLY A 238 -10.50 14.63 20.58
CA GLY A 238 -9.04 14.49 20.57
C GLY A 238 -8.62 13.31 21.45
N PHE A 239 -7.75 12.45 20.91
CA PHE A 239 -7.04 11.48 21.74
C PHE A 239 -5.84 12.18 22.38
N PRO A 240 -5.56 11.95 23.68
CA PRO A 240 -4.34 12.47 24.28
C PRO A 240 -3.15 11.94 23.47
N GLY A 241 -2.38 12.87 22.89
CA GLY A 241 -1.05 12.58 22.41
C GLY A 241 -0.23 11.97 23.54
N THR A 242 0.78 11.19 23.18
CA THR A 242 1.66 10.42 24.08
C THR A 242 2.46 11.23 25.10
N GLU A 243 2.10 12.48 25.35
CA GLU A 243 2.61 13.27 26.46
C GLU A 243 1.74 13.00 27.68
N LYS A 244 2.31 12.23 28.61
CA LYS A 244 1.70 11.91 29.90
C LYS A 244 1.46 13.22 30.66
N SER A 245 0.22 13.70 30.68
CA SER A 245 -0.22 14.64 31.70
C SER A 245 -0.24 13.88 33.04
N GLU A 246 0.46 14.40 34.05
CA GLU A 246 0.62 13.77 35.37
C GLU A 246 -0.67 13.77 36.21
N GLU A 247 -1.71 14.46 35.75
CA GLU A 247 -3.03 14.44 36.36
C GLU A 247 -3.97 13.59 35.49
N GLY A 248 -4.48 12.49 36.06
CA GLY A 248 -5.29 11.46 35.39
C GLY A 248 -6.67 11.93 34.88
N THR A 249 -6.85 13.21 34.59
CA THR A 249 -8.04 13.78 33.99
C THR A 249 -7.91 13.76 32.47
N SER A 250 -8.74 12.97 31.80
CA SER A 250 -8.86 13.02 30.34
C SER A 250 -9.41 14.39 29.95
N GLU A 251 -8.60 15.22 29.29
CA GLU A 251 -9.04 16.51 28.78
C GLU A 251 -9.77 16.30 27.44
N PHE A 252 -11.04 16.69 27.39
CA PHE A 252 -11.84 16.64 26.18
C PHE A 252 -12.04 18.06 25.66
N GLN A 253 -11.69 18.29 24.38
CA GLN A 253 -12.01 19.54 23.71
C GLN A 253 -13.32 19.37 22.94
N LEU A 254 -14.30 20.20 23.27
CA LEU A 254 -15.58 20.28 22.59
C LEU A 254 -15.57 21.48 21.65
N LEU A 255 -15.72 21.23 20.34
CA LEU A 255 -15.85 22.29 19.34
C LEU A 255 -17.34 22.49 19.00
N PHE A 256 -17.83 23.72 19.10
CA PHE A 256 -19.16 24.09 18.64
C PHE A 256 -19.04 25.02 17.43
N THR A 257 -19.68 24.66 16.32
CA THR A 257 -19.78 25.50 15.13
C THR A 257 -21.22 26.00 14.99
N LEU A 258 -21.42 27.31 14.99
CA LEU A 258 -22.74 27.91 14.76
C LEU A 258 -22.68 28.69 13.45
N GLN A 259 -23.41 28.22 12.44
CA GLN A 259 -23.51 28.94 11.17
C GLN A 259 -24.55 30.07 11.31
N GLY A 260 -24.08 31.27 11.62
CA GLY A 260 -24.91 32.48 11.63
C GLY A 260 -25.28 32.94 10.22
N HIS A 261 -26.47 33.52 10.07
CA HIS A 261 -26.92 34.11 8.81
C HIS A 261 -26.03 35.31 8.43
N GLN A 262 -25.75 35.44 7.13
CA GLN A 262 -24.82 36.40 6.53
C GLN A 262 -25.02 37.84 7.05
N GLN A 263 -23.96 38.42 7.61
CA GLN A 263 -23.70 39.85 7.42
C GLN A 263 -22.44 40.00 6.57
N ALA A 264 -22.49 40.98 5.67
CA ALA A 264 -21.67 41.11 4.47
C ALA A 264 -20.17 41.43 4.68
N ASN A 265 -19.54 40.95 5.74
CA ASN A 265 -18.09 41.03 5.93
C ASN A 265 -17.59 39.85 6.77
N GLY A 266 -17.21 38.76 6.09
CA GLY A 266 -16.51 37.63 6.68
C GLY A 266 -17.37 36.73 7.58
N LEU A 267 -17.21 35.41 7.40
CA LEU A 267 -17.71 34.44 8.36
C LEU A 267 -16.99 34.66 9.70
N LEU A 268 -17.69 35.23 10.68
CA LEU A 268 -17.16 35.40 12.04
C LEU A 268 -17.30 34.06 12.77
N TRP A 269 -16.23 33.28 12.77
CA TRP A 269 -16.15 32.02 13.50
C TRP A 269 -15.90 32.34 14.98
N GLU A 270 -16.89 32.11 15.85
CA GLU A 270 -16.64 32.11 17.29
C GLU A 270 -16.19 30.72 17.73
N HIS A 271 -14.92 30.60 18.09
CA HIS A 271 -14.38 29.42 18.74
C HIS A 271 -14.65 29.50 20.24
N ARG A 272 -15.31 28.49 20.81
CA ARG A 272 -15.46 28.36 22.26
C ARG A 272 -14.93 27.01 22.70
N THR A 273 -13.91 27.04 23.54
CA THR A 273 -13.33 25.85 24.17
C THR A 273 -13.98 25.71 25.55
N ALA A 274 -14.54 24.53 25.83
CA ALA A 274 -15.00 24.19 27.17
C ALA A 274 -14.20 22.98 27.66
N THR A 275 -13.45 23.19 28.74
CA THR A 275 -12.74 22.12 29.45
C THR A 275 -13.70 21.52 30.47
N MET A 276 -14.08 20.25 30.29
CA MET A 276 -14.85 19.52 31.28
C MET A 276 -13.92 18.70 32.17
N LEU A 277 -13.89 19.03 33.46
CA LEU A 277 -13.21 18.23 34.48
C LEU A 277 -14.10 17.04 34.85
N SER A 278 -13.50 15.86 34.90
CA SER A 278 -14.16 14.57 35.20
C SER A 278 -14.94 14.55 36.53
N GLU A 279 -14.72 15.50 37.44
CA GLU A 279 -15.35 15.55 38.76
C GLU A 279 -16.80 16.07 38.76
N MET A 280 -17.31 16.61 37.66
CA MET A 280 -18.66 17.21 37.62
C MET A 280 -19.76 16.28 37.07
N LEU A 281 -19.49 14.99 36.88
CA LEU A 281 -20.43 14.03 36.28
C LEU A 281 -20.75 12.81 37.17
N SER A 282 -20.45 12.88 38.47
CA SER A 282 -20.91 11.91 39.48
C SER A 282 -22.27 12.26 40.04
#